data_AF-A0A318XHD0-F1
#
_entry.id   AF-A0A318XHD0-F1
#
_cell.length_a   1.000
_cell.length_b   1.000
_cell.length_c   1.000
_cell.angle_alpha   90.00
_cell.angle_beta   90.00
_cell.angle_gamma   90.00
#
_symmetry.space_group_name_H-M   'P 1'
#
loop_
_entity.id
_entity.type
_entity.pdbx_description
1 polymer ?
#
loop_
_entity_poly.entity_id
_entity_poly.type
_entity_poly.pdbx_seq_one_letter_code
_entity_poly.pdbx_strand_id
1 'polypeptide(L)'
;MARVTDSLVKVDEIIKNALNCDHIQSMAIEYFTKKELIELSEQAKKQGLLITLRAEHSNVHQGVLVNVVKKQFADQFLEYL
;
A
#
# COMPACT_ATOMS: atom_id res chain seq x y z
N MET A 1 3.31 23.75 13.70
CA MET A 1 4.35 23.09 12.86
C MET A 1 4.49 21.63 13.29
N ALA A 2 3.60 20.76 12.80
CA ALA A 2 3.64 19.31 13.04
C ALA A 2 2.81 18.63 11.93
N ARG A 3 3.42 18.34 10.78
CA ARG A 3 2.73 17.64 9.66
C ARG A 3 3.65 16.77 8.78
N VAL A 4 4.97 16.76 8.99
CA VAL A 4 5.92 16.01 8.13
C VAL A 4 6.41 14.73 8.77
N THR A 5 6.54 14.69 10.10
CA THR A 5 7.00 13.50 10.83
C THR A 5 5.96 12.38 10.86
N ASP A 6 4.66 12.70 11.03
CA ASP A 6 3.61 11.68 11.13
C ASP A 6 3.40 10.89 9.84
N SER A 7 3.54 11.55 8.68
CA SER A 7 3.38 10.89 7.37
C SER A 7 4.49 9.89 7.07
N LEU A 8 5.73 10.24 7.47
CA LEU A 8 6.91 9.39 7.30
C LEU A 8 6.79 8.12 8.15
N VAL A 9 6.45 8.29 9.43
CA VAL A 9 6.26 7.16 10.36
C VAL A 9 5.18 6.21 9.85
N LYS A 10 4.08 6.75 9.30
CA LYS A 10 3.00 5.93 8.74
C LYS A 10 3.43 5.10 7.52
N VAL A 11 4.13 5.69 6.55
CA VAL A 11 4.59 4.94 5.36
C VAL A 11 5.60 3.87 5.76
N ASP A 12 6.53 4.21 6.65
CA ASP A 12 7.54 3.28 7.14
C ASP A 12 6.89 2.07 7.84
N GLU A 13 5.84 2.31 8.63
CA GLU A 13 5.05 1.25 9.27
C GLU A 13 4.36 0.34 8.25
N ILE A 14 3.76 0.91 7.19
CA ILE A 14 3.13 0.14 6.11
C ILE A 14 4.17 -0.75 5.43
N ILE A 15 5.32 -0.20 5.08
CA ILE A 15 6.41 -0.95 4.43
C ILE A 15 6.91 -2.07 5.35
N LYS A 16 7.13 -1.76 6.62
CA LYS A 16 7.55 -2.75 7.62
C LYS A 16 6.52 -3.87 7.75
N ASN A 17 5.24 -3.55 7.80
CA ASN A 17 4.18 -4.55 7.93
C ASN A 17 4.11 -5.44 6.68
N ALA A 18 4.15 -4.84 5.48
CA ALA A 18 4.14 -5.57 4.22
C ALA A 18 5.36 -6.50 4.04
N LEU A 19 6.53 -6.14 4.60
CA LEU A 19 7.71 -7.02 4.60
C LEU A 19 7.56 -8.19 5.56
N ASN A 20 6.87 -8.00 6.69
CA ASN A 20 6.75 -9.00 7.74
C ASN A 20 5.51 -9.91 7.61
N CYS A 21 4.56 -9.57 6.73
CA CYS A 21 3.38 -10.40 6.50
C CYS A 21 3.47 -11.24 5.23
N ASP A 22 2.70 -12.33 5.17
CA ASP A 22 2.63 -13.23 4.00
C ASP A 22 1.35 -13.02 3.17
N HIS A 23 0.65 -11.90 3.40
CA HIS A 23 -0.59 -11.54 2.70
C HIS A 23 -0.49 -10.17 2.04
N ILE A 24 -1.48 -9.83 1.21
CA ILE A 24 -1.61 -8.50 0.59
C ILE A 24 -2.14 -7.54 1.65
N GLN A 25 -1.43 -6.44 1.88
CA GLN A 25 -1.92 -5.38 2.75
C GLN A 25 -2.75 -4.38 1.94
N SER A 26 -4.06 -4.32 2.22
CA SER A 26 -5.01 -3.47 1.50
C SER A 26 -5.52 -2.33 2.40
N MET A 27 -5.54 -1.12 1.86
CA MET A 27 -6.01 0.08 2.57
C MET A 27 -6.78 0.99 1.62
N ALA A 28 -7.76 1.71 2.14
CA ALA A 28 -8.52 2.71 1.37
C ALA A 28 -7.60 3.86 0.92
N ILE A 29 -7.69 4.27 -0.35
CA ILE A 29 -6.84 5.33 -0.92
C ILE A 29 -7.03 6.68 -0.21
N GLU A 30 -8.20 6.91 0.38
CA GLU A 30 -8.59 8.12 1.10
C GLU A 30 -7.75 8.32 2.37
N TYR A 31 -7.06 7.29 2.86
CA TYR A 31 -6.11 7.40 3.95
C TYR A 31 -4.78 8.01 3.53
N PHE A 32 -4.58 8.30 2.25
CA PHE A 32 -3.34 8.83 1.72
C PHE A 32 -3.55 10.17 1.02
N THR A 33 -2.65 11.09 1.31
CA THR A 33 -2.40 12.23 0.44
C THR A 33 -1.62 11.77 -0.80
N LYS A 34 -1.67 12.56 -1.87
CA LYS A 34 -0.86 12.31 -3.08
C LYS A 34 0.64 12.19 -2.77
N LYS A 35 1.14 12.98 -1.82
CA LYS A 35 2.56 12.93 -1.42
C LYS A 35 2.90 11.59 -0.77
N GLU A 36 2.05 11.11 0.14
CA GLU A 36 2.24 9.82 0.80
C GLU A 36 2.15 8.64 -0.18
N LEU A 37 1.29 8.72 -1.21
CA LEU A 37 1.25 7.70 -2.27
C LEU A 37 2.55 7.65 -3.08
N ILE A 38 3.12 8.81 -3.42
CA ILE A 38 4.40 8.89 -4.13
C ILE A 38 5.51 8.29 -3.26
N GLU A 39 5.56 8.69 -1.99
CA GLU A 39 6.55 8.21 -1.03
C GLU A 39 6.44 6.70 -0.79
N LEU A 40 5.22 6.20 -0.57
CA LEU A 40 4.95 4.77 -0.44
C LEU A 40 5.43 4.00 -1.69
N SER A 41 5.16 4.52 -2.89
CA SER A 41 5.63 3.94 -4.15
C SER A 41 7.16 3.88 -4.26
N GLU A 42 7.84 4.96 -3.90
CA GLU A 42 9.31 5.00 -3.93
C GLU A 42 9.94 4.05 -2.91
N GLN A 43 9.39 4.00 -1.70
CA GLN A 43 9.88 3.09 -0.66
C GLN A 43 9.60 1.62 -0.99
N ALA A 44 8.38 1.30 -1.44
CA ALA A 44 8.00 -0.06 -1.85
C ALA A 44 8.93 -0.59 -2.95
N LYS A 45 9.24 0.25 -3.95
CA LYS A 45 10.16 -0.10 -5.03
C LYS A 45 11.56 -0.48 -4.53
N LYS A 46 12.11 0.27 -3.56
CA LYS A 46 13.43 0.00 -2.96
C LYS A 46 13.48 -1.33 -2.23
N GLN A 47 12.35 -1.75 -1.64
CA GLN A 47 12.23 -2.97 -0.84
C GLN A 47 11.71 -4.18 -1.63
N GLY A 48 11.56 -4.06 -2.96
CA GLY A 48 11.07 -5.17 -3.79
C GLY A 48 9.58 -5.49 -3.58
N LEU A 49 8.81 -4.54 -3.08
CA LEU A 49 7.35 -4.60 -3.00
C LEU A 49 6.73 -4.04 -4.28
N LEU A 50 5.48 -4.40 -4.54
CA LEU A 50 4.65 -3.89 -5.63
C LEU A 50 3.41 -3.22 -5.03
N ILE A 51 2.98 -2.13 -5.65
CA ILE A 51 1.75 -1.43 -5.30
C ILE A 51 0.76 -1.60 -6.44
N THR A 52 -0.46 -2.02 -6.13
CA THR A 52 -1.59 -1.95 -7.08
C THR A 52 -2.69 -1.04 -6.55
N LEU A 53 -3.46 -0.49 -7.48
CA LEU A 53 -4.69 0.23 -7.19
C LEU A 53 -5.84 -0.58 -7.78
N ARG A 54 -6.83 -0.89 -6.96
CA ARG A 54 -8.00 -1.69 -7.38
C ARG A 54 -9.28 -0.98 -7.00
N ALA A 55 -10.22 -0.91 -7.94
CA ALA A 55 -11.58 -0.51 -7.63
C ALA A 55 -12.27 -1.61 -6.80
N GLU A 56 -12.85 -1.22 -5.67
CA GLU A 56 -13.49 -2.10 -4.72
C GLU A 56 -14.97 -1.75 -4.61
N HIS A 57 -15.82 -2.77 -4.70
CA HIS A 57 -17.28 -2.61 -4.77
C HIS A 57 -18.02 -3.55 -3.80
N SER A 58 -17.32 -4.11 -2.81
CA SER A 58 -17.95 -4.94 -1.78
C SER A 58 -18.79 -4.11 -0.79
N ASN A 59 -19.52 -4.82 0.06
CA ASN A 59 -20.23 -4.22 1.18
C ASN A 59 -19.30 -3.68 2.28
N VAL A 60 -18.00 -4.01 2.24
CA VAL A 60 -17.00 -3.57 3.24
C VAL A 60 -16.46 -2.18 2.88
N HIS A 61 -16.16 -1.95 1.60
CA HIS A 61 -15.68 -0.67 1.10
C HIS A 61 -16.15 -0.47 -0.34
N GLN A 62 -16.55 0.75 -0.69
CA GLN A 62 -16.87 1.14 -2.06
C GLN A 62 -15.96 2.31 -2.44
N GLY A 63 -14.97 2.05 -3.28
CA GLY A 63 -13.91 3.02 -3.55
C GLY A 63 -12.69 2.41 -4.23
N VAL A 64 -11.51 2.91 -3.89
CA VAL A 64 -10.23 2.41 -4.43
C VAL A 64 -9.34 1.95 -3.29
N LEU A 65 -8.83 0.73 -3.41
CA LEU A 65 -7.85 0.17 -2.49
C LEU A 65 -6.44 0.34 -3.05
N VAL A 66 -5.53 0.70 -2.15
CA VAL A 66 -4.08 0.61 -2.32
C VAL A 66 -3.64 -0.73 -1.73
N ASN A 67 -3.09 -1.58 -2.58
CA ASN A 67 -2.55 -2.88 -2.19
C ASN A 67 -1.03 -2.82 -2.17
N VAL A 68 -0.41 -3.31 -1.11
CA VAL A 68 1.04 -3.50 -1.01
C VAL A 68 1.32 -4.98 -0.90
N VAL A 69 2.11 -5.51 -1.84
CA VAL A 69 2.35 -6.95 -1.98
C VAL A 69 3.82 -7.25 -2.27
N LYS A 70 4.34 -8.35 -1.72
CA LYS A 70 5.68 -8.85 -2.08
C LYS A 70 5.65 -9.32 -3.54
N LYS A 71 6.62 -8.90 -4.36
CA LYS A 71 6.66 -9.23 -5.80
C LYS A 71 6.47 -10.72 -6.10
N GLN A 72 7.08 -11.59 -5.30
CA GLN A 72 6.95 -13.05 -5.44
C GLN A 72 5.50 -13.56 -5.38
N PHE A 73 4.62 -12.86 -4.66
CA PHE A 73 3.20 -13.19 -4.57
C PHE A 73 2.38 -12.45 -5.63
N ALA A 74 2.80 -11.24 -6.02
CA ALA A 74 2.13 -10.47 -7.06
C ALA A 74 1.99 -11.28 -8.35
N ASP A 75 3.03 -12.01 -8.76
CA ASP A 75 3.01 -12.82 -9.98
C ASP A 75 1.98 -13.97 -9.91
N GLN A 76 1.65 -14.46 -8.70
CA GLN A 76 0.69 -15.54 -8.49
C GLN A 76 -0.75 -15.03 -8.36
N PHE A 77 -0.94 -13.83 -7.83
CA PHE A 77 -2.26 -13.28 -7.48
C PHE A 77 -2.66 -12.08 -8.31
N LEU A 78 -1.93 -11.78 -9.40
CA LEU A 78 -2.14 -10.59 -10.22
C LEU A 78 -3.58 -10.48 -10.76
N GLU A 79 -4.23 -11.61 -11.05
CA GLU A 79 -5.62 -11.64 -11.55
C GLU A 79 -6.66 -11.19 -10.50
N TYR A 80 -6.29 -11.21 -9.22
CA TYR A 80 -7.12 -10.78 -8.09
C TYR A 80 -6.73 -9.41 -7.54
N LEU A 81 -5.65 -8.80 -8.06
CA LEU A 81 -5.07 -7.54 -7.59
C LEU A 81 -5.44 -6.34 -8.46
#